data_AF-A0A662EUU8-F1
#
_entry.id   AF-A0A662EUU8-F1
#
_cell.length_a   1.000
_cell.length_b   1.000
_cell.length_c   1.000
_cell.angle_alpha   90.00
_cell.angle_beta   90.00
_cell.angle_gamma   90.00
#
_symmetry.space_group_name_H-M   'P 1'
#
loop_
_entity.id
_entity.type
_entity.pdbx_description
1 polymer ?
#
loop_
_entity_poly.entity_id
_entity_poly.type
_entity_poly.pdbx_seq_one_letter_code
_entity_poly.pdbx_strand_id
1 'polypeptide(L)' 'MESQRDENVLDAVMLEGLALLAAVNDRTIEEELNRAVETYLRQELPLPSGLSDLADHLLDKTQTK' A
#
# COMPACT_ATOMS: atom_id res chain seq x y z
N MET A 1 24.33 -25.26 0.38
CA MET A 1 23.75 -24.32 -0.59
C MET A 1 22.49 -23.79 0.05
N GLU A 2 22.62 -22.69 0.78
CA GLU A 2 21.47 -22.01 1.37
C GLU A 2 20.67 -21.41 0.23
N SER A 3 19.46 -21.91 0.04
CA SER A 3 18.52 -21.39 -0.92
C SER A 3 18.14 -19.99 -0.44
N GLN A 4 18.73 -18.95 -1.04
CA GLN A 4 18.13 -17.61 -1.11
C GLN A 4 16.74 -17.80 -1.74
N ARG A 5 15.76 -18.19 -0.94
CA ARG A 5 14.36 -18.05 -1.34
C ARG A 5 14.10 -16.56 -1.21
N ASP A 6 14.16 -15.92 -2.37
CA ASP A 6 13.65 -14.60 -2.66
C ASP A 6 12.74 -14.06 -1.56
N GLU A 7 13.25 -13.11 -0.79
CA GLU A 7 12.54 -12.34 0.23
C GLU A 7 11.56 -11.34 -0.42
N ASN A 8 11.04 -11.67 -1.60
CA ASN A 8 10.11 -10.83 -2.32
C ASN A 8 8.74 -10.98 -1.69
N VAL A 9 8.36 -9.96 -0.91
CA VAL A 9 7.06 -9.84 -0.25
C VAL A 9 5.90 -9.80 -1.27
N LEU A 10 6.19 -9.37 -2.51
CA LEU A 10 5.26 -9.37 -3.63
C LEU A 10 5.81 -10.25 -4.76
N ASP A 11 4.95 -11.11 -5.31
CA ASP A 11 5.30 -11.87 -6.51
C ASP A 11 5.28 -10.99 -7.77
N ALA A 12 5.89 -11.48 -8.85
CA ALA A 12 6.02 -10.74 -10.10
C ALA A 12 4.65 -10.39 -10.73
N VAL A 13 3.65 -11.26 -10.59
CA VAL A 13 2.30 -11.03 -11.14
C VAL A 13 1.60 -9.90 -10.39
N MET A 14 1.77 -9.85 -9.07
CA MET A 14 1.27 -8.75 -8.25
C MET A 14 1.95 -7.42 -8.61
N LEU A 15 3.27 -7.43 -8.83
CA LEU A 15 4.01 -6.23 -9.25
C LEU A 15 3.57 -5.73 -10.64
N GLU A 16 3.34 -6.64 -11.59
CA GLU A 16 2.83 -6.30 -12.92
C GLU A 16 1.41 -5.71 -12.84
N GLY A 17 0.52 -6.31 -12.05
CA GLY A 17 -0.83 -5.80 -11.83
C GLY A 17 -0.81 -4.41 -11.18
N LEU A 18 0.07 -4.21 -10.21
CA LEU A 18 0.26 -2.93 -9.54
C LEU A 18 0.80 -1.86 -10.49
N ALA A 19 1.77 -2.21 -11.35
CA ALA A 19 2.31 -1.31 -12.36
C ALA A 19 1.24 -0.90 -13.39
N LEU A 20 0.36 -1.83 -13.78
CA LEU A 20 -0.76 -1.54 -14.67
C LEU A 20 -1.75 -0.56 -14.03
N LEU A 21 -2.13 -0.79 -12.77
CA LEU A 21 -3.03 0.10 -12.03
C LEU A 21 -2.42 1.50 -11.84
N ALA A 22 -1.13 1.56 -11.48
CA ALA A 22 -0.41 2.81 -11.32
C ALA A 22 -0.38 3.62 -12.64
N ALA A 23 -0.12 2.96 -13.78
CA ALA A 23 -0.13 3.59 -15.09
C ALA A 23 -1.54 4.10 -15.48
N VAL A 24 -2.60 3.34 -15.19
CA VAL A 24 -3.98 3.76 -15.47
C VAL A 24 -4.40 4.97 -14.62
N ASN A 25 -3.91 5.03 -13.38
CA ASN A 25 -4.26 6.07 -12.41
C ASN A 25 -3.31 7.28 -12.41
N ASP A 26 -2.35 7.33 -13.33
CA ASP A 26 -1.29 8.36 -13.42
C ASP A 26 -0.53 8.55 -12.10
N ARG A 27 -0.02 7.43 -11.56
CA ARG A 27 0.68 7.36 -10.28
C ARG A 27 1.95 6.55 -10.38
N THR A 28 2.80 6.71 -9.38
CA THR A 28 3.91 5.79 -9.13
C THR A 28 3.39 4.46 -8.58
N ILE A 29 4.19 3.40 -8.78
CA ILE A 29 3.91 2.07 -8.23
C ILE A 29 3.81 2.12 -6.69
N GLU A 30 4.63 2.96 -6.05
CA GLU A 30 4.64 3.15 -4.59
C GLU A 30 3.32 3.77 -4.09
N GLU A 31 2.84 4.83 -4.74
CA GLU A 31 1.57 5.48 -4.37
C GLU A 31 0.37 4.52 -4.52
N GLU A 32 0.35 3.72 -5.59
CA GLU A 32 -0.72 2.75 -5.80
C GLU A 32 -0.65 1.61 -4.78
N LEU A 33 0.55 1.16 -4.39
CA LEU A 33 0.74 0.16 -3.34
C LEU A 33 0.24 0.68 -1.99
N ASN A 34 0.66 1.89 -1.62
CA ASN A 34 0.26 2.50 -0.36
C ASN A 34 -1.27 2.62 -0.27
N ARG A 35 -1.93 3.01 -1.37
CA ARG A 35 -3.39 3.10 -1.42
C ARG A 35 -4.09 1.75 -1.34
N ALA A 36 -3.54 0.72 -2.01
CA ALA A 36 -4.07 -0.64 -1.94
C ALA A 36 -3.99 -1.18 -0.51
N VAL A 37 -2.84 -0.97 0.16
CA VAL A 37 -2.64 -1.34 1.57
C VAL A 37 -3.59 -0.56 2.49
N GLU A 38 -3.72 0.76 2.30
CA GLU A 38 -4.64 1.58 3.09
C GLU A 38 -6.09 1.09 2.96
N THR A 39 -6.52 0.77 1.73
CA THR A 39 -7.87 0.25 1.47
C THR A 39 -8.09 -1.08 2.18
N TYR A 40 -7.13 -1.99 2.09
CA TYR A 40 -7.16 -3.28 2.79
C TYR A 40 -7.27 -3.09 4.30
N LEU A 41 -6.43 -2.23 4.88
CA LEU A 41 -6.44 -1.96 6.32
C LEU A 41 -7.77 -1.36 6.77
N ARG A 42 -8.36 -0.42 6.01
CA ARG A 42 -9.68 0.15 6.33
C ARG A 42 -10.81 -0.89 6.29
N GLN A 43 -10.69 -1.92 5.45
CA GLN A 43 -11.71 -2.98 5.30
C GLN A 43 -11.57 -4.09 6.35
N GLU A 44 -10.35 -4.58 6.55
CA GLU A 44 -10.08 -5.77 7.39
C GLU A 44 -9.81 -5.42 8.85
N LEU A 45 -9.37 -4.20 9.12
CA LEU A 45 -9.27 -3.66 10.47
C LEU A 45 -10.35 -2.58 10.63
N PRO A 46 -11.56 -2.92 11.11
CA PRO A 46 -12.48 -1.91 11.59
C PRO A 46 -11.83 -1.25 12.80
N LEU A 47 -11.02 -0.23 12.55
CA LEU A 47 -10.34 0.53 13.57
C LEU A 47 -11.44 1.11 14.46
N PRO A 48 -11.40 0.92 15.78
CA PRO A 48 -12.31 1.63 16.67
C PRO A 48 -12.17 3.11 16.37
N SER A 49 -13.31 3.81 16.26
CA SER A 49 -13.46 5.15 15.68
C SER A 49 -12.42 6.19 16.08
N GLY A 50 -11.74 6.05 17.23
CA GLY A 50 -10.62 6.92 17.64
C GLY A 50 -9.25 6.67 16.99
N LEU A 51 -9.04 5.55 16.28
CA LEU A 51 -7.79 5.27 15.54
C LEU A 51 -7.86 5.67 14.06
N SER A 52 -9.07 5.82 13.48
CA SER A 52 -9.23 6.43 12.15
C SER A 52 -8.72 7.87 12.14
N ASP A 53 -8.99 8.64 13.21
CA ASP A 53 -8.47 10.01 13.35
C ASP A 53 -6.93 10.04 13.40
N LEU A 54 -6.28 9.03 13.98
CA LEU A 54 -4.82 8.92 13.99
C LEU A 54 -4.27 8.51 12.62
N ALA A 55 -4.93 7.59 11.92
CA ALA A 55 -4.54 7.17 10.57
C ALA A 55 -4.67 8.33 9.58
N ASP A 56 -5.79 9.05 9.59
CA ASP A 56 -6.01 10.24 8.75
C ASP A 56 -5.00 11.36 9.12
N HIS A 57 -4.68 11.55 10.41
CA HIS A 57 -3.69 12.55 10.84
C HIS A 57 -2.23 12.19 10.51
N LEU A 58 -1.89 10.90 10.45
CA LEU A 58 -0.57 10.43 10.01
C LEU A 58 -0.42 10.49 8.50
N LEU A 59 -1.47 10.18 7.74
CA LEU A 59 -1.50 10.32 6.28
C LEU A 59 -1.36 11.79 5.87
N ASP A 60 -2.05 12.72 6.54
CA ASP A 60 -1.96 14.17 6.28
C ASP A 60 -0.54 14.73 6.47
N LYS A 61 0.20 14.22 7.47
CA LYS A 61 1.61 14.60 7.70
C LYS A 61 2.57 14.13 6.61
N THR A 62 2.20 13.13 5.81
CA THR A 62 3.02 12.67 4.68
C THR A 62 2.76 13.47 3.39
N GLN A 63 1.70 14.28 3.34
CA GLN A 63 1.37 15.13 2.18
C GLN A 63 1.91 16.57 2.27
N THR A 64 2.46 16.98 3.42
CA THR A 64 3.17 18.27 3.53
C THR A 64 4.63 18.15 3.08
N LYS A 65 4.89 18.33 1.79
CA LYS A 65 6.14 18.91 1.30
C LYS A 65 5.98 19.66 -0.01
#